data_AF-A0A2V9U0Z3-F1
#
_entry.id   AF-A0A2V9U0Z3-F1
#
_cell.length_a   1.000
_cell.length_b   1.000
_cell.length_c   1.000
_cell.angle_alpha   90.00
_cell.angle_beta   90.00
_cell.angle_gamma   90.00
#
_symmetry.space_group_name_H-M   'P 1'
#
loop_
_entity.id
_entity.type
_entity.pdbx_description
1 polymer ?
#
loop_
_entity_poly.entity_id
_entity_poly.type
_entity_poly.pdbx_seq_one_letter_code
_entity_poly.pdbx_strand_id
1 'polypeptide(L)'
;MSDAKKKLGWKWPLGIVATSLAGAGVVLFRGCWHSKMSWPVRAQGHCYQVCLGCGIKRLFDEKAFRGYGPYQYDLNRLITWDRDQSQSPSEQRPA
;
A
#
# COMPACT_ATOMS: atom_id res chain seq x y z
N MET A 1 46.12 39.28 18.94
CA MET A 1 45.43 38.08 19.45
C MET A 1 44.18 37.87 18.62
N SER A 2 44.02 36.65 18.14
CA SER A 2 43.50 36.29 16.82
C SER A 2 41.97 36.27 16.68
N ASP A 3 41.50 36.76 15.53
CA ASP A 3 40.16 36.61 14.95
C ASP A 3 39.66 35.16 14.95
N ALA A 4 38.75 34.81 15.86
CA ALA A 4 38.17 33.46 15.90
C ALA A 4 36.66 33.43 16.25
N LYS A 5 35.91 34.51 16.03
CA LYS A 5 34.52 34.61 16.54
C LYS A 5 33.44 35.10 15.58
N LYS A 6 33.66 35.05 14.25
CA LYS A 6 32.69 35.60 13.27
C LYS A 6 32.16 34.63 12.20
N LYS A 7 32.41 33.31 12.30
CA LYS A 7 32.04 32.33 11.24
C LYS A 7 31.07 31.22 11.68
N LEU A 8 30.44 31.32 12.85
CA LEU A 8 29.59 30.25 13.40
C LEU A 8 28.06 30.49 13.23
N GLY A 9 27.64 31.69 12.80
CA GLY A 9 26.22 32.10 12.82
C GLY A 9 25.38 31.85 11.55
N TRP A 10 25.96 31.32 10.46
CA TRP A 10 25.27 31.23 9.15
C TRP A 10 25.22 29.80 8.58
N LYS A 11 25.12 28.77 9.43
CA LYS A 11 24.91 27.38 8.96
C LYS A 11 23.78 26.65 9.67
N TRP A 12 23.33 27.17 10.80
CA TRP A 12 22.26 26.58 11.61
C TRP A 12 20.84 26.65 11.00
N PRO A 13 20.42 27.67 10.20
CA PRO A 13 19.06 27.66 9.65
C PRO A 13 18.89 26.64 8.51
N LEU A 14 19.94 26.36 7.73
CA LEU A 14 19.85 25.39 6.63
C LEU A 14 19.68 23.94 7.13
N GLY A 15 20.35 23.58 8.23
CA GLY A 15 20.23 22.25 8.83
C GLY A 15 18.83 21.97 9.40
N ILE A 16 18.16 23.00 9.93
CA ILE A 16 16.80 22.89 10.46
C ILE A 16 15.78 22.74 9.32
N VAL A 17 15.92 23.51 8.24
CA VAL A 17 15.02 23.42 7.07
C VAL A 17 15.17 22.06 6.37
N ALA A 18 16.40 21.55 6.19
CA ALA A 18 16.64 20.26 5.55
C ALA A 18 15.99 19.09 6.32
N THR A 19 16.05 19.12 7.66
CA THR A 19 15.44 18.08 8.50
C THR A 19 13.90 18.11 8.44
N SER A 20 13.30 19.29 8.29
CA SER A 20 11.85 19.45 8.26
C SER A 20 11.18 18.85 7.00
N LEU A 21 11.80 19.00 5.83
CA LEU A 21 11.26 18.47 4.57
C LEU A 21 11.39 16.94 4.47
N ALA A 22 12.45 16.37 5.04
CA ALA A 22 12.62 14.92 5.11
C ALA A 22 11.54 14.25 5.99
N GLY A 23 11.14 14.89 7.10
CA GLY A 23 10.09 14.39 7.99
C GLY A 23 8.71 14.32 7.33
N ALA A 24 8.34 15.34 6.54
CA ALA A 24 7.04 15.37 5.85
C ALA A 24 6.92 14.29 4.76
N GLY A 25 8.01 14.01 4.03
CA GLY A 25 8.05 12.96 3.02
C GLY A 25 7.77 11.56 3.59
N VAL A 26 8.38 11.20 4.71
CA VAL A 26 8.20 9.86 5.34
C VAL A 26 6.76 9.62 5.77
N VAL A 27 6.03 10.65 6.19
CA VAL A 27 4.61 10.53 6.59
C VAL A 27 3.71 10.29 5.38
N LEU A 28 3.96 10.97 4.25
CA LEU A 28 3.17 10.81 3.02
C LEU A 28 3.50 9.50 2.28
N PHE A 29 4.78 9.09 2.23
CA PHE A 29 5.22 7.86 1.56
C PHE A 29 4.97 6.57 2.37
N ARG A 30 4.45 6.65 3.61
CA ARG A 30 3.90 5.50 4.36
C ARG A 30 2.45 5.15 3.97
N GLY A 31 1.90 5.80 2.94
CA GLY A 31 0.46 5.89 2.63
C GLY A 31 -0.35 4.60 2.50
N CYS A 32 0.17 3.52 1.92
CA CYS A 32 -0.41 2.18 2.15
C CYS A 32 0.50 1.07 1.62
N TRP A 33 1.35 0.50 2.51
CA TRP A 33 2.06 -0.76 2.23
C TRP A 33 1.18 -1.99 2.47
N HIS A 34 -0.13 -1.87 2.20
CA HIS A 34 -1.14 -2.93 2.11
C HIS A 34 -0.99 -4.15 3.05
N SER A 35 -0.64 -3.93 4.31
CA SER A 35 -0.60 -4.96 5.36
C SER A 35 -1.90 -5.04 6.14
N LYS A 36 -2.65 -3.93 6.23
CA LYS A 36 -3.89 -3.82 7.01
C LYS A 36 -5.11 -3.96 6.10
N MET A 37 -5.56 -5.20 5.93
CA MET A 37 -6.78 -5.56 5.21
C MET A 37 -7.96 -5.68 6.16
N SER A 38 -9.15 -5.36 5.65
CA SER A 38 -10.41 -5.60 6.33
C SER A 38 -10.66 -7.10 6.53
N TRP A 39 -11.62 -7.42 7.39
CA TRP A 39 -12.21 -8.76 7.41
C TRP A 39 -12.81 -9.08 6.01
N PRO A 40 -12.73 -10.33 5.53
CA PRO A 40 -13.26 -10.70 4.22
C PRO A 40 -14.77 -10.48 4.14
N VAL A 41 -15.22 -9.77 3.10
CA VAL A 41 -16.64 -9.50 2.86
C VAL A 41 -17.06 -10.20 1.58
N ARG A 42 -18.30 -10.71 1.56
CA ARG A 42 -18.88 -11.42 0.42
C ARG A 42 -19.83 -10.50 -0.35
N ALA A 43 -19.62 -10.35 -1.65
CA ALA A 43 -20.55 -9.68 -2.56
C ALA A 43 -20.50 -10.31 -3.96
N GLN A 44 -21.63 -10.32 -4.67
CA GLN A 44 -21.70 -10.82 -6.06
C GLN A 44 -21.09 -12.23 -6.25
N GLY A 45 -21.26 -13.10 -5.25
CA GLY A 45 -20.72 -14.47 -5.28
C GLY A 45 -19.22 -14.61 -4.98
N HIS A 46 -18.48 -13.50 -4.80
CA HIS A 46 -17.04 -13.50 -4.54
C HIS A 46 -16.74 -12.94 -3.14
N CYS A 47 -15.63 -13.38 -2.56
CA CYS A 47 -15.11 -12.81 -1.32
C CYS A 47 -13.92 -11.92 -1.62
N TYR A 48 -13.85 -10.79 -0.93
CA TYR A 48 -12.79 -9.81 -1.11
C TYR A 48 -12.48 -9.10 0.21
N GLN A 49 -11.29 -8.53 0.29
CA GLN A 49 -10.86 -7.67 1.37
C GLN A 49 -10.56 -6.28 0.82
N VAL A 50 -10.68 -5.29 1.69
CA VAL A 50 -10.40 -3.88 1.37
C VAL A 50 -9.29 -3.38 2.29
N CYS A 51 -8.32 -2.67 1.74
CA CYS A 51 -7.32 -2.01 2.56
C CYS A 51 -7.96 -0.90 3.38
N LEU A 52 -7.74 -0.94 4.70
CA LEU A 52 -8.24 0.09 5.61
C LEU A 52 -7.44 1.40 5.54
N GLY A 53 -6.28 1.39 4.88
CA GLY A 53 -5.44 2.57 4.67
C GLY A 53 -5.84 3.39 3.45
N CYS A 54 -5.94 2.76 2.28
CA CYS A 54 -6.24 3.48 1.04
C CYS A 54 -7.41 2.92 0.22
N GLY A 55 -8.10 1.86 0.67
CA GLY A 55 -9.37 1.42 0.07
C GLY A 55 -9.25 0.52 -1.16
N ILE A 56 -8.04 0.13 -1.56
CA ILE A 56 -7.86 -0.84 -2.64
C ILE A 56 -8.46 -2.19 -2.23
N LYS A 57 -8.99 -2.94 -3.19
CA LYS A 57 -9.62 -4.24 -2.97
C LYS A 57 -8.74 -5.37 -3.50
N ARG A 58 -8.89 -6.56 -2.92
CA ARG A 58 -8.28 -7.80 -3.39
C ARG A 58 -9.22 -8.97 -3.15
N LEU A 59 -9.27 -9.92 -4.06
CA LEU A 59 -10.05 -11.14 -3.87
C LEU A 59 -9.49 -11.97 -2.71
N PHE A 60 -10.37 -12.74 -2.07
CA PHE A 60 -10.06 -13.54 -0.91
C PHE A 60 -10.68 -14.93 -1.05
N ASP A 61 -9.85 -15.95 -0.89
CA ASP A 61 -10.27 -17.34 -0.91
C ASP A 61 -10.67 -17.75 0.51
N GLU A 62 -11.94 -18.04 0.72
CA GLU A 62 -12.46 -18.48 2.02
C GLU A 62 -11.97 -19.87 2.40
N LYS A 63 -11.66 -20.74 1.43
CA LYS A 63 -11.24 -22.12 1.71
C LYS A 63 -9.79 -22.18 2.17
N ALA A 64 -8.89 -21.54 1.42
CA ALA A 64 -7.48 -21.43 1.79
C ALA A 64 -7.19 -20.26 2.76
N PHE A 65 -8.22 -19.49 3.11
CA PHE A 65 -8.16 -18.33 4.01
C PHE A 65 -7.04 -17.33 3.65
N ARG A 66 -6.91 -17.01 2.36
CA ARG A 66 -5.85 -16.13 1.84
C ARG A 66 -6.33 -15.19 0.74
N GLY A 67 -5.76 -13.98 0.71
CA GLY A 67 -5.95 -13.06 -0.40
C GLY A 67 -5.25 -13.55 -1.68
N TYR A 68 -5.89 -13.39 -2.83
CA TYR A 68 -5.36 -13.79 -4.12
C TYR A 68 -5.68 -12.77 -5.22
N GLY A 69 -5.03 -12.93 -6.38
CA GLY A 69 -5.20 -12.03 -7.51
C GLY A 69 -4.64 -10.63 -7.30
N PRO A 70 -4.84 -9.73 -8.28
CA PRO A 70 -4.33 -8.38 -8.28
C PRO A 70 -5.08 -7.48 -7.30
N TYR A 71 -4.49 -6.32 -7.02
CA TYR A 71 -5.15 -5.25 -6.30
C TYR A 71 -5.87 -4.31 -7.27
N GLN A 72 -7.13 -3.99 -7.02
CA GLN A 72 -7.91 -3.03 -7.81
C GLN A 72 -8.92 -2.29 -6.93
N TYR A 73 -9.27 -1.07 -7.32
CA TYR A 73 -10.32 -0.31 -6.64
C TYR A 73 -11.73 -0.73 -7.07
N ASP A 74 -11.88 -1.16 -8.32
CA ASP A 74 -13.15 -1.64 -8.87
C ASP A 74 -13.27 -3.16 -8.65
N LEU A 75 -14.29 -3.55 -7.88
CA LEU A 75 -14.57 -4.96 -7.59
C LEU A 75 -15.00 -5.73 -8.85
N ASN A 76 -15.73 -5.09 -9.76
CA ASN A 76 -16.21 -5.77 -10.96
C ASN A 76 -15.04 -6.18 -11.86
N ARG A 77 -14.00 -5.34 -11.96
CA ARG A 77 -12.76 -5.69 -12.67
C ARG A 77 -12.05 -6.91 -12.08
N LEU A 78 -12.05 -7.05 -10.74
CA LEU A 78 -11.49 -8.23 -10.09
C LEU A 78 -12.30 -9.49 -10.41
N ILE A 79 -13.62 -9.38 -10.40
CA ILE A 79 -14.52 -10.50 -10.71
C ILE A 79 -14.35 -10.93 -12.16
N THR A 80 -14.29 -10.00 -13.11
CA THR A 80 -14.03 -10.33 -14.52
C THR A 80 -12.69 -11.06 -14.66
N TRP A 81 -11.64 -10.54 -14.02
CA TRP A 81 -10.33 -11.20 -14.03
C TRP A 81 -10.38 -12.64 -13.47
N ASP A 82 -11.08 -12.88 -12.37
CA ASP A 82 -11.20 -14.22 -11.76
C ASP A 82 -11.94 -15.21 -12.69
N ARG A 83 -12.97 -14.72 -13.39
CA ARG A 83 -13.74 -15.52 -14.36
C ARG A 83 -12.89 -15.87 -15.57
N ASP A 84 -12.11 -14.92 -16.08
CA ASP A 84 -11.20 -15.15 -17.21
C ASP A 84 -10.13 -16.18 -16.87
N GLN A 85 -9.54 -16.11 -15.67
CA GLN A 85 -8.57 -17.12 -15.19
C GLN A 85 -9.21 -18.50 -15.01
N SER A 86 -10.46 -18.56 -14.57
CA SER A 86 -11.19 -19.82 -14.41
C SER A 86 -11.56 -20.48 -15.75
N GLN A 87 -11.59 -19.71 -16.85
CA GLN A 87 -11.89 -20.19 -18.20
C GLN A 87 -10.65 -20.56 -19.01
N SER A 88 -9.44 -20.13 -18.59
CA SER A 88 -8.19 -20.57 -19.22
C SER A 88 -7.90 -22.05 -18.92
N PRO A 89 -7.53 -22.88 -19.91
CA PRO A 89 -7.13 -24.25 -19.67
C PRO A 89 -5.82 -24.29 -18.85
N SER A 90 -5.92 -24.82 -17.63
CA SER A 90 -4.84 -25.29 -16.76
C SER A 90 -3.70 -24.32 -16.38
N GLU A 91 -3.76 -23.81 -15.15
CA GLU A 91 -2.61 -23.82 -14.22
C GLU A 91 -3.18 -24.02 -12.81
N GLN A 92 -2.80 -25.11 -12.15
CA GLN A 92 -3.39 -25.60 -10.90
C GLN A 92 -3.20 -24.62 -9.74
N ARG A 93 -4.27 -24.37 -8.98
CA ARG A 93 -4.24 -23.67 -7.67
C ARG A 93 -3.52 -24.56 -6.65
N PRO A 94 -2.33 -24.20 -6.13
CA PRO A 94 -1.77 -24.91 -4.99
C PRO A 94 -2.66 -24.68 -3.76
N ALA A 95 -2.92 -25.77 -3.04
CA ALA A 95 -3.75 -25.85 -1.84
C ALA A 95 -3.29 -24.90 -0.73
#